data_AF-A0A7V1NT43-F1
#
_entry.id   AF-A0A7V1NT43-F1
#
_cell.length_a   1.000
_cell.length_b   1.000
_cell.length_c   1.000
_cell.angle_alpha   90.00
_cell.angle_beta   90.00
_cell.angle_gamma   90.00
#
_symmetry.space_group_name_H-M   'P 1'
#
loop_
_entity.id
_entity.type
_entity.pdbx_description
1 polymer ?
#
loop_
_entity_poly.entity_id
_entity_poly.type
_entity_poly.pdbx_seq_one_letter_code
_entity_poly.pdbx_strand_id
1 'polypeptide(L)' 'NFKGGGPGLGLAIARGVVLAHGGRIWAESPGYDEETCPGSRFVLQLPLA' A
#
# COMPACT_ATOMS: atom_id res chain seq x y z
N ASN A 1 -11.71 -4.03 -15.99
CA ASN A 1 -11.50 -2.65 -15.52
C ASN A 1 -10.37 -2.62 -14.50
N PHE A 2 -9.23 -2.02 -14.85
CA PHE A 2 -8.04 -1.91 -13.98
C PHE A 2 -8.22 -0.71 -13.04
N LYS A 3 -9.14 -0.87 -12.09
CA LYS A 3 -9.51 0.07 -11.00
C LYS A 3 -10.59 -0.69 -10.24
N GLY A 4 -10.19 -1.48 -9.25
CA GLY A 4 -11.13 -2.27 -8.46
C GLY A 4 -12.25 -1.36 -7.96
N GLY A 5 -13.50 -1.65 -8.32
CA GLY A 5 -14.68 -0.85 -7.95
C GLY A 5 -15.06 -0.94 -6.47
N GLY A 6 -14.11 -1.31 -5.62
CA GLY A 6 -14.30 -1.39 -4.19
C GLY A 6 -14.22 -0.01 -3.53
N PRO A 7 -14.67 0.11 -2.27
CA PRO A 7 -14.79 1.39 -1.55
C PRO A 7 -13.45 2.05 -1.18
N GLY A 8 -12.30 1.54 -1.65
CA GLY A 8 -10.98 2.11 -1.34
C GLY A 8 -10.49 1.87 0.09
N LEU A 9 -11.14 1.02 0.88
CA LEU A 9 -10.86 0.85 2.31
C LEU A 9 -9.63 -0.03 2.62
N GLY A 10 -9.12 -0.79 1.65
CA GLY A 10 -8.07 -1.80 1.89
C GLY A 10 -6.80 -1.25 2.53
N LEU A 11 -6.30 -0.11 2.04
CA LEU A 11 -5.06 0.48 2.56
C LEU A 11 -5.26 1.13 3.94
N ALA A 12 -6.45 1.67 4.21
CA ALA A 12 -6.79 2.20 5.53
C ALA A 12 -6.83 1.08 6.59
N ILE A 13 -7.42 -0.08 6.24
CA ILE A 13 -7.44 -1.26 7.10
C ILE A 13 -6.02 -1.78 7.34
N ALA A 14 -5.22 -1.96 6.28
CA ALA A 14 -3.83 -2.40 6.39
C ALA A 14 -3.01 -1.47 7.29
N ARG A 15 -3.16 -0.15 7.15
CA ARG A 15 -2.50 0.83 8.01
C ARG A 15 -2.91 0.69 9.48
N GLY A 16 -4.21 0.50 9.77
CA GLY A 16 -4.69 0.26 11.13
C GLY A 16 -4.04 -0.97 11.77
N VAL A 17 -4.01 -2.10 11.03
CA VAL A 17 -3.38 -3.35 11.50
C VAL A 17 -1.89 -3.16 11.77
N VAL A 18 -1.15 -2.59 10.82
CA VAL A 18 0.30 -2.42 10.96
C VAL A 18 0.66 -1.52 12.15
N LEU A 19 -0.03 -0.39 12.32
CA LEU A 19 0.22 0.52 13.43
C LEU A 19 -0.14 -0.11 14.79
N ALA A 20 -1.22 -0.90 14.86
CA ALA A 20 -1.60 -1.60 16.08
C ALA A 20 -0.53 -2.62 16.55
N HIS A 21 0.26 -3.16 15.62
CA HIS A 21 1.39 -4.07 15.92
C HIS A 21 2.72 -3.33 16.13
N GLY A 22 2.71 -1.99 16.27
CA GLY A 22 3.94 -1.19 16.41
C GLY A 22 4.80 -1.15 15.14
N GLY A 23 4.22 -1.51 14.00
CA GLY A 23 4.89 -1.53 12.70
C GLY A 23 4.85 -0.20 11.96
N ARG A 24 5.35 -0.23 10.72
CA ARG A 24 5.37 0.89 9.78
C ARG A 24 4.89 0.44 8.41
N ILE A 25 4.20 1.33 7.69
CA ILE A 25 3.70 1.08 6.34
C ILE A 25 3.94 2.31 5.47
N TRP A 26 4.40 2.11 4.25
CA TRP A 26 4.57 3.16 3.24
C TRP A 26 4.44 2.60 1.83
N ALA A 27 4.31 3.49 0.85
CA ALA A 27 4.27 3.15 -0.56
C ALA A 27 5.40 3.86 -1.30
N GLU A 28 6.03 3.15 -2.22
CA GLU A 28 7.03 3.64 -3.15
C GLU A 28 6.45 3.51 -4.56
N SER A 29 6.39 4.61 -5.29
CA SER A 29 5.90 4.64 -6.66
C SER A 29 6.74 5.63 -7.47
N PRO A 30 7.20 5.26 -8.67
CA PRO A 30 7.88 6.19 -9.56
C PRO A 30 6.93 7.25 -10.15
N GLY A 31 5.61 7.13 -9.90
CA GLY A 31 4.60 8.06 -10.39
C GLY A 31 3.74 7.46 -11.49
N TYR A 32 2.99 8.33 -12.16
CA TYR A 32 2.12 7.97 -13.28
C TYR A 32 2.85 8.18 -14.60
N ASP A 33 2.85 7.15 -15.44
CA ASP A 33 3.42 7.19 -16.79
C ASP A 33 2.61 6.26 -17.70
N GLU A 34 2.07 6.80 -18.80
CA GLU A 34 1.16 6.09 -19.72
C GLU A 34 1.89 5.21 -20.73
N GLU A 35 3.19 5.42 -20.96
CA GLU A 35 3.98 4.64 -21.91
C GLU A 35 4.57 3.39 -21.23
N THR A 36 5.15 3.59 -20.05
CA THR A 36 5.89 2.55 -19.32
C THR A 36 5.03 1.82 -18.29
N CYS A 37 3.87 2.39 -17.91
CA CYS A 37 2.90 1.81 -16.98
C CYS A 37 3.54 1.21 -15.72
N PRO A 38 4.33 1.98 -14.95
CA PRO A 38 5.12 1.43 -13.87
C PRO A 38 4.25 0.98 -12.70
N GLY A 39 4.71 -0.05 -11.98
CA GLY A 39 4.06 -0.56 -10.78
C GLY A 39 4.29 0.32 -9.54
N SER A 40 3.68 -0.07 -8.43
CA SER A 40 3.94 0.52 -7.11
C SER A 40 4.32 -0.56 -6.10
N ARG A 41 5.22 -0.26 -5.18
CA ARG A 41 5.65 -1.16 -4.10
C ARG A 41 5.07 -0.68 -2.77
N PHE A 42 4.32 -1.53 -2.09
CA PHE A 42 3.81 -1.28 -0.75
C PHE A 42 4.64 -2.08 0.24
N VAL A 43 5.23 -1.39 1.23
CA VAL A 43 6.14 -2.02 2.20
C VAL A 43 5.51 -1.97 3.57
N LEU A 44 5.50 -3.13 4.24
CA LEU A 44 5.04 -3.30 5.61
C LEU A 44 6.23 -3.80 6.42
N GLN A 45 6.54 -3.11 7.52
CA GLN A 45 7.58 -3.49 8.46
C GLN A 45 6.94 -3.76 9.82
N LEU A 46 7.20 -4.92 10.39
CA LEU A 46 6.71 -5.33 11.71
C LEU A 46 7.90 -5.64 12.63
N PRO A 47 7.81 -5.32 13.94
CA PRO A 47 8.79 -5.78 14.91
C PRO A 47 8.73 -7.30 15.06
N LEU A 48 9.88 -7.94 15.26
CA LEU A 48 9.95 -9.34 15.69
C LEU A 48 9.74 -9.40 17.20
N ALA A 49 9.07 -10.47 17.66
CA ALA A 49 8.85 -10.76 19.07
C ALA A 49 10.13 -11.25 19.76
#